data_AF-A0A1Y4H0D1-F1
#
_entry.id   AF-A0A1Y4H0D1-F1
#
_cell.length_a   1.000
_cell.length_b   1.000
_cell.length_c   1.000
_cell.angle_alpha   90.00
_cell.angle_beta   90.00
_cell.angle_gamma   90.00
#
_symmetry.space_group_name_H-M   'P 1'
#
loop_
_entity.id
_entity.type
_entity.pdbx_description
1 polymer ?
#
loop_
_entity_poly.entity_id
_entity_poly.type
_entity_poly.pdbx_seq_one_letter_code
_entity_poly.pdbx_strand_id
1 'polypeptide(L)'
;MRKTKIICTLGPSTDSIETMRSMILAGMNVARFNFSHGTYEDHQTRLDMLKSLREELNTPVAALLDTKGPEIRLKKFASGKEFLKAGQIFTLTTREVEGTAEIVSVTYKDLPHDLEIGSTVLLADGLIRLTVENLTETDITCRVMNDGPISNNKGVNVPGVSLSLPYMSQKDKEDIQFGIKAGFDFIAASFARSARDIMEIRHLLESEGCHNIRIIAKIENREGVENIDEILAVADGIMIARGDMGVEIDFTEIPIIQKDIIWHCFSAGKPVITATQMLESMMENPRPTRAEITDVANAIYDGTSAIMLSGETAAGKWPVEAVTTMAAIAERTEADPSYHQRFGLALHESNLSIAAATAHAACTTAKDIKADAIITVSKSGETPRLLCKYRSETPIVACVLDETTQRHLCLSWGITPLMMPYAHNTDELIEFAVETAEKAGLVHKGDVAVVTAGVPVGISGTTNMVKVHMVGDALLTGVGIGSLTAKGRLCVCRSEDDVLAKYTEGDILVVPFTTNRMIDAMRTAAAVITEEGGMSSHAASVCLALNKPAIVGAISASRMLKNGMYVSVDCERGIVQAMPQA
;
A
#
# COMPACT_ATOMS: atom_id res chain seq x y z
N MET A 1 12.13 4.54 0.30
CA MET A 1 10.73 4.81 -0.07
C MET A 1 9.82 4.25 1.01
N ARG A 2 8.81 5.01 1.43
CA ARG A 2 7.79 4.54 2.38
C ARG A 2 7.00 3.36 1.82
N LYS A 3 6.74 2.35 2.64
CA LYS A 3 6.02 1.13 2.26
C LYS A 3 4.54 1.20 2.68
N THR A 4 4.27 1.57 3.92
CA THR A 4 2.92 1.71 4.49
C THR A 4 2.20 2.88 3.83
N LYS A 5 0.93 2.65 3.47
CA LYS A 5 0.10 3.62 2.76
C LYS A 5 -0.63 4.52 3.74
N ILE A 6 -0.94 5.75 3.32
CA ILE A 6 -1.66 6.72 4.15
C ILE A 6 -3.01 7.02 3.52
N ILE A 7 -4.06 6.85 4.31
CA ILE A 7 -5.43 7.22 3.96
C ILE A 7 -5.79 8.49 4.72
N CYS A 8 -6.32 9.49 4.03
CA CYS A 8 -6.75 10.74 4.66
C CYS A 8 -8.23 10.96 4.41
N THR A 9 -8.98 11.26 5.46
CA THR A 9 -10.40 11.62 5.32
C THR A 9 -10.51 13.06 4.87
N LEU A 10 -11.29 13.29 3.82
CA LEU A 10 -11.59 14.63 3.30
C LEU A 10 -12.76 15.24 4.07
N GLY A 11 -12.69 16.54 4.30
CA GLY A 11 -13.71 17.33 4.98
C GLY A 11 -13.41 18.83 4.88
N PRO A 12 -14.09 19.67 5.68
CA PRO A 12 -13.96 21.13 5.64
C PRO A 12 -12.52 21.66 5.67
N SER A 13 -11.62 21.02 6.44
CA SER A 13 -10.21 21.45 6.52
C SER A 13 -9.40 21.15 5.25
N THR A 14 -9.96 20.37 4.32
CA THR A 14 -9.33 19.94 3.05
C THR A 14 -10.00 20.51 1.81
N ASP A 15 -10.99 21.39 1.96
CA ASP A 15 -11.79 21.91 0.84
C ASP A 15 -11.05 22.94 -0.04
N SER A 16 -9.80 23.31 0.31
CA SER A 16 -8.94 24.11 -0.56
C SER A 16 -8.01 23.23 -1.41
N ILE A 17 -7.81 23.65 -2.65
CA ILE A 17 -6.92 22.97 -3.60
C ILE A 17 -5.47 22.97 -3.09
N GLU A 18 -5.02 24.03 -2.42
CA GLU A 18 -3.68 24.12 -1.84
C GLU A 18 -3.45 23.10 -0.73
N THR A 19 -4.45 22.90 0.15
CA THR A 19 -4.36 21.92 1.22
C THR A 19 -4.36 20.50 0.66
N MET A 20 -5.29 20.19 -0.26
CA MET A 20 -5.33 18.86 -0.87
C MET A 20 -4.05 18.56 -1.64
N ARG A 21 -3.52 19.52 -2.43
CA ARG A 21 -2.21 19.40 -3.12
C ARG A 21 -1.10 19.10 -2.10
N SER A 22 -1.05 19.85 -1.01
CA SER A 22 -0.03 19.68 0.03
C SER A 22 -0.14 18.31 0.73
N MET A 23 -1.35 17.80 0.96
CA MET A 23 -1.55 16.47 1.52
C MET A 23 -1.11 15.35 0.56
N ILE A 24 -1.38 15.49 -0.74
CA ILE A 24 -0.89 14.54 -1.76
C ILE A 24 0.64 14.50 -1.74
N LEU A 25 1.29 15.67 -1.75
CA LEU A 25 2.75 15.78 -1.73
C LEU A 25 3.37 15.31 -0.39
N ALA A 26 2.66 15.50 0.74
CA ALA A 26 3.06 14.94 2.04
C ALA A 26 2.89 13.41 2.10
N GLY A 27 2.19 12.83 1.13
CA GLY A 27 2.12 11.39 0.91
C GLY A 27 0.74 10.76 1.14
N MET A 28 -0.36 11.49 0.96
CA MET A 28 -1.68 10.85 0.87
C MET A 28 -1.72 9.86 -0.31
N ASN A 29 -2.06 8.59 -0.03
CA ASN A 29 -2.20 7.54 -1.06
C ASN A 29 -3.66 7.26 -1.42
N VAL A 30 -4.57 7.44 -0.46
CA VAL A 30 -6.02 7.25 -0.64
C VAL A 30 -6.77 8.39 0.05
N ALA A 31 -7.72 9.00 -0.65
CA ALA A 31 -8.65 9.97 -0.11
C ALA A 31 -9.94 9.25 0.31
N ARG A 32 -10.28 9.31 1.60
CA ARG A 32 -11.51 8.76 2.17
C ARG A 32 -12.62 9.81 2.18
N PHE A 33 -13.79 9.42 1.71
CA PHE A 33 -15.01 10.21 1.71
C PHE A 33 -15.99 9.53 2.68
N ASN A 34 -16.28 10.18 3.80
CA ASN A 34 -17.20 9.62 4.81
C ASN A 34 -18.64 10.03 4.52
N PHE A 35 -19.48 9.11 4.03
CA PHE A 35 -20.87 9.37 3.63
C PHE A 35 -21.85 9.40 4.81
N SER A 36 -21.36 9.24 6.04
CA SER A 36 -22.11 9.56 7.26
C SER A 36 -22.38 11.08 7.39
N HIS A 37 -21.62 11.90 6.67
CA HIS A 37 -21.70 13.37 6.68
C HIS A 37 -21.54 13.94 5.27
N GLY A 38 -22.05 15.16 5.05
CA GLY A 38 -21.96 15.83 3.75
C GLY A 38 -23.06 15.40 2.77
N THR A 39 -23.17 16.14 1.68
CA THR A 39 -24.09 15.81 0.57
C THR A 39 -23.33 15.24 -0.62
N TYR A 40 -24.06 14.71 -1.60
CA TYR A 40 -23.45 14.25 -2.86
C TYR A 40 -22.74 15.37 -3.61
N GLU A 41 -23.24 16.60 -3.54
CA GLU A 41 -22.59 17.78 -4.13
C GLU A 41 -21.23 18.07 -3.46
N ASP A 42 -21.16 17.98 -2.12
CA ASP A 42 -19.90 18.15 -1.39
C ASP A 42 -18.88 17.08 -1.78
N HIS A 43 -19.32 15.81 -1.82
CA HIS A 43 -18.47 14.69 -2.20
C HIS A 43 -18.01 14.77 -3.66
N GLN A 44 -18.88 15.17 -4.58
CA GLN A 44 -18.54 15.35 -5.99
C GLN A 44 -17.49 16.45 -6.16
N THR A 45 -17.68 17.60 -5.50
CA THR A 45 -16.72 18.73 -5.55
C THR A 45 -15.32 18.31 -5.09
N ARG A 46 -15.24 17.58 -3.97
CA ARG A 46 -13.96 17.04 -3.45
C ARG A 46 -13.35 16.01 -4.39
N LEU A 47 -14.16 15.15 -5.02
CA LEU A 47 -13.68 14.15 -5.95
C LEU A 47 -13.14 14.76 -7.24
N ASP A 48 -13.80 15.79 -7.77
CA ASP A 48 -13.34 16.50 -8.97
C ASP A 48 -12.00 17.21 -8.73
N MET A 49 -11.85 17.81 -7.54
CA MET A 49 -10.56 18.38 -7.11
C MET A 49 -9.47 17.32 -7.01
N LEU A 50 -9.76 16.17 -6.41
CA LEU A 50 -8.83 15.05 -6.31
C LEU A 50 -8.39 14.55 -7.69
N LYS A 51 -9.33 14.40 -8.63
CA LYS A 51 -9.04 13.97 -10.01
C LYS A 51 -8.18 14.98 -10.76
N SER A 52 -8.48 16.28 -10.62
CA SER A 52 -7.66 17.35 -11.20
C SER A 52 -6.22 17.32 -10.68
N LEU A 53 -6.04 17.21 -9.36
CA LEU A 53 -4.71 17.14 -8.75
C LEU A 53 -3.97 15.83 -9.07
N ARG A 54 -4.67 14.72 -9.24
CA ARG A 54 -4.10 13.44 -9.69
C ARG A 54 -3.43 13.59 -11.05
N GLU A 55 -4.07 14.29 -11.99
CA GLU A 55 -3.53 14.59 -13.32
C GLU A 55 -2.38 15.60 -13.24
N GLU A 56 -2.57 16.72 -12.52
CA GLU A 56 -1.56 17.78 -12.36
C GLU A 56 -0.24 17.24 -11.79
N LEU A 57 -0.34 16.41 -10.74
CA LEU A 57 0.82 15.90 -10.00
C LEU A 57 1.31 14.55 -10.52
N ASN A 58 0.65 13.96 -11.53
CA ASN A 58 0.92 12.62 -12.04
C ASN A 58 1.05 11.57 -10.91
N THR A 59 0.16 11.63 -9.91
CA THR A 59 0.20 10.80 -8.70
C THR A 59 -1.11 10.05 -8.54
N PRO A 60 -1.13 8.70 -8.51
CA PRO A 60 -2.36 7.91 -8.63
C PRO A 60 -3.16 7.80 -7.31
N VAL A 61 -3.50 8.90 -6.67
CA VAL A 61 -4.23 8.88 -5.39
C VAL A 61 -5.63 8.29 -5.58
N ALA A 62 -5.97 7.22 -4.86
CA ALA A 62 -7.25 6.53 -4.98
C ALA A 62 -8.38 7.22 -4.19
N ALA A 63 -9.64 6.98 -4.58
CA ALA A 63 -10.82 7.45 -3.86
C ALA A 63 -11.54 6.28 -3.15
N LEU A 64 -11.78 6.41 -1.85
CA LEU A 64 -12.47 5.43 -1.01
C LEU A 64 -13.78 6.03 -0.48
N LEU A 65 -14.90 5.40 -0.82
CA LEU A 65 -16.22 5.72 -0.29
C LEU A 65 -16.42 4.95 1.00
N ASP A 66 -16.58 5.61 2.14
CA ASP A 66 -16.91 4.96 3.40
C ASP A 66 -18.42 5.09 3.66
N THR A 67 -19.10 3.95 3.60
CA THR A 67 -20.56 3.85 3.79
C THR A 67 -20.94 4.18 5.22
N LYS A 68 -22.18 4.60 5.42
CA LYS A 68 -22.68 4.87 6.77
C LYS A 68 -22.94 3.56 7.52
N GLY A 69 -23.52 2.58 6.82
CA GLY A 69 -23.80 1.25 7.34
C GLY A 69 -24.99 1.18 8.29
N PRO A 70 -25.28 -0.03 8.79
CA PRO A 70 -26.40 -0.30 9.67
C PRO A 70 -26.09 0.16 11.10
N GLU A 71 -26.71 1.26 11.53
CA GLU A 71 -26.55 1.83 12.87
C GLU A 71 -27.91 2.12 13.52
N ILE A 72 -27.95 1.97 14.84
CA ILE A 72 -29.11 2.35 15.66
C ILE A 72 -28.84 3.73 16.25
N ARG A 73 -29.81 4.63 16.12
CA ARG A 73 -29.78 5.97 16.72
C ARG A 73 -30.99 6.25 17.57
N LEU A 74 -30.79 7.11 18.57
CA LEU A 74 -31.86 7.84 19.24
C LEU A 74 -32.53 8.81 18.27
N LYS A 75 -33.79 9.17 18.52
CA LYS A 75 -34.44 10.29 17.83
C LYS A 75 -34.19 11.59 18.59
N LYS A 76 -35.12 12.54 18.50
CA LYS A 76 -34.98 13.89 19.05
C LYS A 76 -35.53 13.96 20.47
N PHE A 77 -34.83 14.71 21.32
CA PHE A 77 -35.29 15.18 22.61
C PHE A 77 -35.98 16.55 22.44
N ALA A 78 -37.00 16.82 23.24
CA ALA A 78 -37.77 18.08 23.21
C ALA A 78 -36.88 19.31 23.47
N SER A 79 -35.94 19.17 24.40
CA SER A 79 -34.93 20.15 24.77
C SER A 79 -33.69 20.14 23.84
N GLY A 80 -33.62 19.19 22.89
CA GLY A 80 -32.47 18.89 22.05
C GLY A 80 -31.32 18.16 22.76
N LYS A 81 -31.26 18.20 24.10
CA LYS A 81 -30.26 17.52 24.93
C LYS A 81 -30.79 17.29 26.34
N GLU A 82 -30.38 16.18 26.94
CA GLU A 82 -30.71 15.81 28.32
C GLU A 82 -29.45 15.40 29.09
N PHE A 83 -29.60 15.24 30.40
CA PHE A 83 -28.55 14.71 31.27
C PHE A 83 -29.09 13.53 32.06
N LEU A 84 -28.54 12.34 31.81
CA LEU A 84 -28.96 11.14 32.51
C LEU A 84 -28.13 10.95 33.79
N LYS A 85 -28.80 10.57 34.89
CA LYS A 85 -28.18 10.32 36.19
C LYS A 85 -28.12 8.84 36.52
N ALA A 86 -27.03 8.39 37.09
CA ALA A 86 -26.85 7.03 37.57
C ALA A 86 -27.98 6.62 38.53
N GLY A 87 -28.47 5.40 38.36
CA GLY A 87 -29.56 4.81 39.12
C GLY A 87 -30.96 5.19 38.64
N GLN A 88 -31.12 6.20 37.79
CA GLN A 88 -32.45 6.56 37.25
C GLN A 88 -32.93 5.51 36.24
N ILE A 89 -34.24 5.44 36.06
CA ILE A 89 -34.87 4.65 35.01
C ILE A 89 -34.96 5.48 33.74
N PHE A 90 -34.56 4.89 32.62
CA PHE A 90 -34.64 5.49 31.30
C PHE A 90 -35.18 4.47 30.31
N THR A 91 -36.17 4.85 29.50
CA THR A 91 -36.84 3.95 28.56
C THR A 91 -36.44 4.27 27.13
N LEU A 92 -35.92 3.28 26.42
CA LEU A 92 -35.82 3.33 24.96
C LEU A 92 -37.11 2.76 24.37
N THR A 93 -37.76 3.45 23.43
CA THR A 93 -39.04 3.01 22.86
C THR A 93 -39.01 3.02 21.33
N THR A 94 -39.76 2.10 20.72
CA THR A 94 -39.94 2.03 19.26
C THR A 94 -41.13 2.87 18.79
N ARG A 95 -41.94 3.38 19.73
CA ARG A 95 -43.03 4.32 19.48
C ARG A 95 -42.47 5.68 19.08
N GLU A 96 -43.27 6.47 18.37
CA GLU A 96 -42.92 7.87 18.06
C GLU A 96 -43.26 8.77 19.25
N VAL A 97 -42.25 9.07 20.07
CA VAL A 97 -42.33 10.03 21.17
C VAL A 97 -41.19 11.04 21.10
N GLU A 98 -41.48 12.27 21.52
CA GLU A 98 -40.44 13.28 21.73
C GLU A 98 -39.66 12.95 23.00
N GLY A 99 -38.33 12.89 22.90
CA GLY A 99 -37.48 12.43 23.99
C GLY A 99 -37.46 13.39 25.18
N THR A 100 -37.42 12.82 26.38
CA THR A 100 -37.26 13.52 27.68
C THR A 100 -36.12 12.88 28.47
N ALA A 101 -35.91 13.33 29.72
CA ALA A 101 -34.98 12.68 30.64
C ALA A 101 -35.39 11.26 31.06
N GLU A 102 -36.61 10.80 30.73
CA GLU A 102 -37.17 9.51 31.15
C GLU A 102 -37.39 8.52 30.00
N ILE A 103 -37.63 9.02 28.77
CA ILE A 103 -37.94 8.19 27.61
C ILE A 103 -37.42 8.81 26.32
N VAL A 104 -36.98 7.98 25.37
CA VAL A 104 -36.63 8.44 24.02
C VAL A 104 -36.91 7.38 22.96
N SER A 105 -37.32 7.82 21.78
CA SER A 105 -37.52 6.94 20.64
C SER A 105 -36.19 6.45 20.05
N VAL A 106 -36.15 5.20 19.61
CA VAL A 106 -35.06 4.64 18.79
C VAL A 106 -35.49 4.47 17.33
N THR A 107 -34.51 4.41 16.43
CA THR A 107 -34.72 4.25 14.98
C THR A 107 -34.99 2.81 14.57
N TYR A 108 -34.47 1.82 15.31
CA TYR A 108 -34.66 0.41 15.02
C TYR A 108 -35.85 -0.17 15.80
N LYS A 109 -36.89 -0.57 15.06
CA LYS A 109 -38.17 -1.00 15.65
C LYS A 109 -38.14 -2.39 16.26
N ASP A 110 -37.22 -3.25 15.85
CA ASP A 110 -37.14 -4.62 16.37
C ASP A 110 -36.14 -4.75 17.53
N LEU A 111 -35.51 -3.65 17.96
CA LEU A 111 -34.55 -3.65 19.07
C LEU A 111 -35.06 -4.32 20.37
N PRO A 112 -36.32 -4.13 20.80
CA PRO A 112 -36.82 -4.83 22.00
C PRO A 112 -36.83 -6.37 21.87
N HIS A 113 -36.89 -6.91 20.65
CA HIS A 113 -36.92 -8.34 20.38
C HIS A 113 -35.53 -8.97 20.27
N ASP A 114 -34.52 -8.17 19.94
CA ASP A 114 -33.13 -8.61 19.87
C ASP A 114 -32.44 -8.60 21.26
N LEU A 115 -33.03 -7.93 22.26
CA LEU A 115 -32.46 -7.82 23.60
C LEU A 115 -33.05 -8.82 24.60
N GLU A 116 -32.26 -9.12 25.64
CA GLU A 116 -32.69 -9.87 26.81
C GLU A 116 -32.59 -9.02 28.10
N ILE A 117 -33.33 -9.37 29.15
CA ILE A 117 -33.16 -8.74 30.46
C ILE A 117 -31.71 -8.94 30.95
N GLY A 118 -31.07 -7.86 31.40
CA GLY A 118 -29.66 -7.84 31.76
C GLY A 118 -28.72 -7.43 30.62
N SER A 119 -29.22 -7.30 29.38
CA SER A 119 -28.42 -6.80 28.26
C SER A 119 -27.85 -5.41 28.55
N THR A 120 -26.65 -5.15 28.04
CA THR A 120 -26.02 -3.83 28.12
C THR A 120 -26.41 -3.01 26.88
N VAL A 121 -26.87 -1.78 27.09
CA VAL A 121 -27.07 -0.80 26.02
C VAL A 121 -26.16 0.39 26.27
N LEU A 122 -25.40 0.78 25.26
CA LEU A 122 -24.49 1.91 25.31
C LEU A 122 -25.05 3.05 24.46
N LEU A 123 -25.06 4.25 25.00
CA LEU A 123 -25.50 5.45 24.30
C LEU A 123 -24.34 6.41 24.06
N ALA A 124 -24.39 7.12 22.94
CA ALA A 124 -23.41 8.12 22.55
C ALA A 124 -21.98 7.56 22.58
N ASP A 125 -21.77 6.50 21.81
CA ASP A 125 -20.45 5.89 21.57
C ASP A 125 -19.81 5.40 22.88
N GLY A 126 -20.62 4.77 23.74
CA GLY A 126 -20.17 4.22 25.03
C GLY A 126 -20.17 5.19 26.20
N LEU A 127 -20.52 6.47 26.00
CA LEU A 127 -20.49 7.48 27.08
C LEU A 127 -21.44 7.15 28.23
N ILE A 128 -22.62 6.61 27.94
CA ILE A 128 -23.61 6.24 28.96
C ILE A 128 -23.93 4.76 28.81
N ARG A 129 -23.73 4.01 29.89
CA ARG A 129 -24.13 2.61 29.98
C ARG A 129 -25.50 2.47 30.62
N LEU A 130 -26.35 1.66 30.01
CA LEU A 130 -27.64 1.23 30.50
C LEU A 130 -27.64 -0.29 30.70
N THR A 131 -28.40 -0.76 31.69
CA THR A 131 -28.71 -2.19 31.87
C THR A 131 -30.20 -2.40 31.69
N VAL A 132 -30.60 -3.31 30.80
CA VAL A 132 -32.01 -3.63 30.55
C VAL A 132 -32.61 -4.31 31.78
N GLU A 133 -33.69 -3.74 32.34
CA GLU A 133 -34.40 -4.31 33.49
C GLU A 133 -35.72 -4.97 33.09
N ASN A 134 -36.39 -4.44 32.06
CA ASN A 134 -37.66 -4.98 31.57
C ASN A 134 -37.83 -4.71 30.08
N LEU A 135 -38.50 -5.64 29.40
CA LEU A 135 -38.79 -5.60 27.98
C LEU A 135 -40.29 -5.77 27.74
N THR A 136 -40.80 -5.05 26.75
CA THR A 136 -42.15 -5.20 26.20
C THR A 136 -42.05 -5.21 24.67
N GLU A 137 -43.18 -5.31 23.96
CA GLU A 137 -43.18 -5.24 22.49
C GLU A 137 -42.58 -3.94 21.94
N THR A 138 -42.64 -2.83 22.67
CA THR A 138 -42.17 -1.52 22.19
C THR A 138 -41.16 -0.82 23.08
N ASP A 139 -41.13 -1.13 24.37
CA ASP A 139 -40.37 -0.39 25.38
C ASP A 139 -39.31 -1.27 26.03
N ILE A 140 -38.12 -0.69 26.16
CA ILE A 140 -36.93 -1.24 26.79
C ILE A 140 -36.64 -0.37 28.00
N THR A 141 -37.07 -0.82 29.17
CA THR A 141 -36.86 -0.09 30.42
C THR A 141 -35.48 -0.44 30.96
N CYS A 142 -34.62 0.56 31.10
CA CYS A 142 -33.24 0.38 31.54
C CYS A 142 -32.93 1.16 32.80
N ARG A 143 -31.95 0.67 33.57
CA ARG A 143 -31.27 1.43 34.61
C ARG A 143 -30.04 2.11 34.03
N VAL A 144 -29.90 3.40 34.28
CA VAL A 144 -28.70 4.17 33.93
C VAL A 144 -27.58 3.83 34.91
N MET A 145 -26.40 3.46 34.40
CA MET A 145 -25.29 2.98 35.24
C MET A 145 -24.29 4.08 35.59
N ASN A 146 -24.20 5.14 34.78
CA ASN A 146 -23.31 6.28 35.00
C ASN A 146 -23.95 7.59 34.52
N ASP A 147 -23.49 8.69 35.07
CA ASP A 147 -23.93 10.03 34.67
C ASP A 147 -23.41 10.37 33.27
N GLY A 148 -24.19 11.11 32.49
CA GLY A 148 -23.70 11.66 31.23
C GLY A 148 -24.71 12.51 30.45
N PRO A 149 -24.22 13.42 29.59
CA PRO A 149 -25.06 14.16 28.66
C PRO A 149 -25.49 13.28 27.48
N ILE A 150 -26.72 13.46 27.02
CA ILE A 150 -27.25 12.82 25.81
C ILE A 150 -27.92 13.85 24.91
N SER A 151 -27.85 13.67 23.60
CA SER A 151 -28.46 14.60 22.64
C SER A 151 -29.07 13.88 21.45
N ASN A 152 -29.71 14.64 20.56
CA ASN A 152 -30.40 14.11 19.39
C ASN A 152 -29.50 13.21 18.52
N ASN A 153 -30.09 12.15 17.97
CA ASN A 153 -29.46 11.31 16.93
C ASN A 153 -28.13 10.66 17.35
N LYS A 154 -27.92 10.47 18.65
CA LYS A 154 -26.75 9.75 19.18
C LYS A 154 -26.87 8.25 18.93
N GLY A 155 -25.72 7.61 18.72
CA GLY A 155 -25.62 6.17 18.48
C GLY A 155 -26.11 5.36 19.69
N VAL A 156 -26.65 4.19 19.39
CA VAL A 156 -27.06 3.15 20.33
C VAL A 156 -26.34 1.87 19.93
N ASN A 157 -25.59 1.32 20.87
CA ASN A 157 -24.75 0.14 20.70
C ASN A 157 -25.21 -0.93 21.70
N VAL A 158 -25.19 -2.20 21.30
CA VAL A 158 -25.69 -3.31 22.13
C VAL A 158 -24.68 -4.46 22.16
N PRO A 159 -23.61 -4.31 22.96
CA PRO A 159 -22.53 -5.29 23.01
C PRO A 159 -23.01 -6.71 23.29
N GLY A 160 -22.52 -7.66 22.49
CA GLY A 160 -22.81 -9.09 22.65
C GLY A 160 -24.18 -9.53 22.12
N VAL A 161 -24.89 -8.66 21.39
CA VAL A 161 -26.19 -8.96 20.80
C VAL A 161 -26.08 -9.04 19.28
N SER A 162 -26.58 -10.13 18.69
CA SER A 162 -26.69 -10.23 17.24
C SER A 162 -27.97 -9.53 16.79
N LEU A 163 -27.80 -8.43 16.04
CA LEU A 163 -28.91 -7.61 15.57
C LEU A 163 -29.53 -8.18 14.29
N SER A 164 -30.87 -8.25 14.26
CA SER A 164 -31.64 -8.66 13.07
C SER A 164 -31.76 -7.56 12.01
N LEU A 165 -31.00 -6.47 12.17
CA LEU A 165 -30.99 -5.29 11.30
C LEU A 165 -30.45 -5.66 9.90
N PRO A 166 -31.15 -5.31 8.80
CA PRO A 166 -30.63 -5.47 7.44
C PRO A 166 -29.30 -4.74 7.27
N TYR A 167 -28.37 -5.36 6.54
CA TYR A 167 -27.03 -4.83 6.38
C TYR A 167 -26.99 -3.49 5.64
N MET A 168 -27.59 -3.41 4.45
CA MET A 168 -27.65 -2.15 3.68
C MET A 168 -28.98 -1.43 3.86
N SER A 169 -28.91 -0.17 4.29
CA SER A 169 -30.04 0.75 4.23
C SER A 169 -30.29 1.22 2.79
N GLN A 170 -31.45 1.84 2.54
CA GLN A 170 -31.73 2.47 1.25
C GLN A 170 -30.69 3.57 0.93
N LYS A 171 -30.25 4.31 1.95
CA LYS A 171 -29.19 5.32 1.80
C LYS A 171 -27.86 4.70 1.40
N ASP A 172 -27.46 3.57 1.98
CA ASP A 172 -26.19 2.92 1.60
C ASP A 172 -26.21 2.48 0.14
N LYS A 173 -27.36 1.98 -0.35
CA LYS A 173 -27.53 1.64 -1.77
C LYS A 173 -27.37 2.85 -2.68
N GLU A 174 -27.99 3.97 -2.31
CA GLU A 174 -27.87 5.24 -3.05
C GLU A 174 -26.44 5.79 -3.02
N ASP A 175 -25.77 5.71 -1.87
CA ASP A 175 -24.37 6.12 -1.69
C ASP A 175 -23.45 5.27 -2.59
N ILE A 176 -23.64 3.94 -2.63
CA ILE A 176 -22.88 3.04 -3.51
C ILE A 176 -23.15 3.35 -4.99
N GLN A 177 -24.42 3.55 -5.38
CA GLN A 177 -24.77 3.92 -6.76
C GLN A 177 -24.15 5.26 -7.19
N PHE A 178 -24.08 6.23 -6.27
CA PHE A 178 -23.32 7.45 -6.49
C PHE A 178 -21.84 7.14 -6.71
N GLY A 179 -21.24 6.31 -5.84
CA GLY A 179 -19.84 5.89 -5.95
C GLY A 179 -19.49 5.23 -7.29
N ILE A 180 -20.39 4.38 -7.81
CA ILE A 180 -20.26 3.74 -9.13
C ILE A 180 -20.22 4.80 -10.24
N LYS A 181 -21.21 5.69 -10.26
CA LYS A 181 -21.33 6.75 -11.29
C LYS A 181 -20.16 7.73 -11.25
N ALA A 182 -19.71 8.08 -10.05
CA ALA A 182 -18.63 9.02 -9.83
C ALA A 182 -17.24 8.41 -10.09
N GLY A 183 -17.13 7.07 -10.14
CA GLY A 183 -15.88 6.37 -10.42
C GLY A 183 -14.95 6.31 -9.21
N PHE A 184 -15.48 5.94 -8.05
CA PHE A 184 -14.67 5.59 -6.88
C PHE A 184 -13.86 4.31 -7.13
N ASP A 185 -12.78 4.13 -6.37
CA ASP A 185 -11.89 2.96 -6.50
C ASP A 185 -12.21 1.89 -5.43
N PHE A 186 -12.63 2.34 -4.24
CA PHE A 186 -12.94 1.48 -3.11
C PHE A 186 -14.27 1.85 -2.44
N ILE A 187 -14.92 0.85 -1.84
CA ILE A 187 -15.98 1.01 -0.84
C ILE A 187 -15.47 0.44 0.48
N ALA A 188 -15.50 1.22 1.55
CA ALA A 188 -15.38 0.72 2.91
C ALA A 188 -16.79 0.44 3.47
N ALA A 189 -17.02 -0.82 3.79
CA ALA A 189 -18.31 -1.39 4.13
C ALA A 189 -18.46 -1.42 5.66
N SER A 190 -19.16 -0.43 6.21
CA SER A 190 -19.34 -0.23 7.66
C SER A 190 -20.12 -1.36 8.32
N PHE A 191 -19.80 -1.65 9.58
CA PHE A 191 -20.39 -2.68 10.43
C PHE A 191 -20.55 -4.05 9.76
N ALA A 192 -19.55 -4.48 8.98
CA ALA A 192 -19.58 -5.79 8.33
C ALA A 192 -19.45 -6.90 9.39
N ARG A 193 -20.39 -7.85 9.38
CA ARG A 193 -20.50 -8.94 10.38
C ARG A 193 -20.28 -10.31 9.78
N SER A 194 -20.55 -10.47 8.49
CA SER A 194 -20.51 -11.78 7.82
C SER A 194 -20.08 -11.67 6.37
N ALA A 195 -19.72 -12.81 5.77
CA ALA A 195 -19.48 -12.88 4.32
C ALA A 195 -20.69 -12.45 3.49
N ARG A 196 -21.91 -12.69 4.01
CA ARG A 196 -23.15 -12.32 3.34
C ARG A 196 -23.28 -10.81 3.12
N ASP A 197 -22.89 -10.02 4.11
CA ASP A 197 -22.94 -8.55 4.06
C ASP A 197 -22.09 -8.01 2.88
N ILE A 198 -20.87 -8.54 2.75
CA ILE A 198 -19.95 -8.19 1.67
C ILE A 198 -20.48 -8.65 0.32
N MET A 199 -21.05 -9.85 0.26
CA MET A 199 -21.69 -10.36 -0.95
C MET A 199 -22.89 -9.52 -1.36
N GLU A 200 -23.65 -8.93 -0.44
CA GLU A 200 -24.78 -8.04 -0.77
C GLU A 200 -24.31 -6.79 -1.53
N ILE A 201 -23.23 -6.14 -1.06
CA ILE A 201 -22.60 -5.02 -1.78
C ILE A 201 -22.09 -5.49 -3.15
N ARG A 202 -21.45 -6.66 -3.21
CA ARG A 202 -20.91 -7.19 -4.47
C ARG A 202 -22.02 -7.44 -5.50
N HIS A 203 -23.15 -8.01 -5.09
CA HIS A 203 -24.31 -8.21 -5.97
C HIS A 203 -24.88 -6.88 -6.46
N LEU A 204 -24.92 -5.85 -5.60
CA LEU A 204 -25.34 -4.51 -6.03
C LEU A 204 -24.41 -3.94 -7.12
N LEU A 205 -23.08 -4.00 -6.89
CA LEU A 205 -22.09 -3.58 -7.88
C LEU A 205 -22.26 -4.32 -9.22
N GLU A 206 -22.41 -5.65 -9.17
CA GLU A 206 -22.60 -6.47 -10.37
C GLU A 206 -23.90 -6.18 -11.10
N SER A 207 -25.00 -5.93 -10.37
CA SER A 207 -26.29 -5.57 -10.94
C SER A 207 -26.28 -4.23 -11.68
N GLU A 208 -25.38 -3.32 -11.28
CA GLU A 208 -25.12 -2.03 -11.91
C GLU A 208 -24.01 -2.12 -12.98
N GLY A 209 -23.51 -3.33 -13.28
CA GLY A 209 -22.44 -3.56 -14.27
C GLY A 209 -21.05 -3.07 -13.82
N CYS A 210 -20.86 -2.83 -12.52
CA CYS A 210 -19.60 -2.37 -11.95
C CYS A 210 -18.77 -3.55 -11.43
N HIS A 211 -17.61 -3.79 -12.05
CA HIS A 211 -16.68 -4.85 -11.62
C HIS A 211 -15.33 -4.30 -11.12
N ASN A 212 -15.20 -2.98 -11.09
CA ASN A 212 -13.93 -2.32 -10.83
C ASN A 212 -13.76 -1.95 -9.36
N ILE A 213 -14.83 -1.60 -8.65
CA ILE A 213 -14.73 -1.16 -7.26
C ILE A 213 -14.38 -2.32 -6.33
N ARG A 214 -13.41 -2.10 -5.45
CA ARG A 214 -12.96 -3.05 -4.43
C ARG A 214 -13.66 -2.80 -3.10
N ILE A 215 -14.03 -3.88 -2.40
CA ILE A 215 -14.77 -3.80 -1.13
C ILE A 215 -13.82 -4.06 0.05
N ILE A 216 -13.71 -3.08 0.94
CA ILE A 216 -12.96 -3.16 2.19
C ILE A 216 -13.95 -3.36 3.34
N ALA A 217 -13.96 -4.51 3.99
CA ALA A 217 -14.87 -4.76 5.11
C ALA A 217 -14.38 -4.03 6.37
N LYS A 218 -15.23 -3.24 7.02
CA LYS A 218 -14.91 -2.59 8.29
C LYS A 218 -15.37 -3.48 9.44
N ILE A 219 -14.42 -3.89 10.27
CA ILE A 219 -14.66 -4.76 11.43
C ILE A 219 -14.76 -3.88 12.67
N GLU A 220 -15.95 -3.86 13.26
CA GLU A 220 -16.37 -2.88 14.27
C GLU A 220 -17.08 -3.54 15.47
N ASN A 221 -17.35 -4.85 15.44
CA ASN A 221 -18.05 -5.56 16.50
C ASN A 221 -17.56 -7.01 16.64
N ARG A 222 -18.03 -7.70 17.69
CA ARG A 222 -17.63 -9.06 18.01
C ARG A 222 -17.90 -10.05 16.88
N GLU A 223 -19.08 -9.97 16.28
CA GLU A 223 -19.51 -10.88 15.21
C GLU A 223 -18.58 -10.80 13.98
N GLY A 224 -18.20 -9.58 13.57
CA GLY A 224 -17.24 -9.39 12.49
C GLY A 224 -15.84 -9.90 12.82
N VAL A 225 -15.42 -9.84 14.08
CA VAL A 225 -14.15 -10.42 14.53
C VAL A 225 -14.19 -11.95 14.47
N GLU A 226 -15.26 -12.56 14.97
CA GLU A 226 -15.45 -14.03 14.98
C GLU A 226 -15.58 -14.61 13.56
N ASN A 227 -16.16 -13.85 12.62
CA ASN A 227 -16.35 -14.23 11.22
C ASN A 227 -15.24 -13.72 10.29
N ILE A 228 -14.09 -13.31 10.82
CA ILE A 228 -13.05 -12.64 10.02
C ILE A 228 -12.60 -13.46 8.81
N ASP A 229 -12.50 -14.79 8.94
CA ASP A 229 -12.05 -15.67 7.85
C ASP A 229 -13.04 -15.72 6.67
N GLU A 230 -14.33 -15.85 6.96
CA GLU A 230 -15.35 -15.88 5.89
C GLU A 230 -15.51 -14.50 5.24
N ILE A 231 -15.44 -13.42 6.02
CA ILE A 231 -15.46 -12.04 5.51
C ILE A 231 -14.26 -11.82 4.60
N LEU A 232 -13.06 -12.17 5.07
CA LEU A 232 -11.82 -12.02 4.34
C LEU A 232 -11.83 -12.85 3.06
N ALA A 233 -12.51 -14.00 3.00
CA ALA A 233 -12.61 -14.80 1.78
C ALA A 233 -13.28 -14.04 0.63
N VAL A 234 -14.30 -13.22 0.91
CA VAL A 234 -15.12 -12.51 -0.10
C VAL A 234 -14.83 -11.00 -0.23
N ALA A 235 -14.16 -10.40 0.76
CA ALA A 235 -13.71 -9.01 0.72
C ALA A 235 -12.40 -8.83 -0.06
N ASP A 236 -12.14 -7.63 -0.56
CA ASP A 236 -10.88 -7.26 -1.21
C ASP A 236 -9.83 -6.72 -0.21
N GLY A 237 -10.22 -6.49 1.05
CA GLY A 237 -9.37 -6.05 2.15
C GLY A 237 -10.18 -5.80 3.41
N ILE A 238 -9.51 -5.47 4.51
CA ILE A 238 -10.14 -5.21 5.81
C ILE A 238 -9.74 -3.84 6.36
N MET A 239 -10.63 -3.18 7.09
CA MET A 239 -10.36 -2.00 7.90
C MET A 239 -10.72 -2.29 9.36
N ILE A 240 -9.76 -2.08 10.25
CA ILE A 240 -9.90 -2.25 11.70
C ILE A 240 -10.26 -0.88 12.28
N ALA A 241 -11.54 -0.66 12.56
CA ALA A 241 -12.05 0.60 13.10
C ALA A 241 -12.10 0.54 14.63
N ARG A 242 -10.98 0.88 15.26
CA ARG A 242 -10.73 0.69 16.70
C ARG A 242 -11.64 1.52 17.60
N GLY A 243 -12.06 2.69 17.14
CA GLY A 243 -12.99 3.57 17.83
C GLY A 243 -14.34 2.90 18.01
N ASP A 244 -14.97 2.48 16.91
CA ASP A 244 -16.27 1.77 16.93
C ASP A 244 -16.14 0.41 17.62
N MET A 245 -15.07 -0.33 17.34
CA MET A 245 -14.78 -1.61 18.00
C MET A 245 -14.63 -1.47 19.52
N GLY A 246 -14.00 -0.41 20.02
CA GLY A 246 -13.83 -0.14 21.44
C GLY A 246 -15.12 0.21 22.18
N VAL A 247 -16.22 0.47 21.44
CA VAL A 247 -17.57 0.62 22.02
C VAL A 247 -18.22 -0.75 22.22
N GLU A 248 -18.09 -1.65 21.24
CA GLU A 248 -18.78 -2.96 21.22
C GLU A 248 -17.99 -4.08 21.91
N ILE A 249 -16.68 -3.96 21.98
CA ILE A 249 -15.75 -4.96 22.52
C ILE A 249 -14.98 -4.37 23.70
N ASP A 250 -14.63 -5.21 24.67
CA ASP A 250 -13.80 -4.78 25.79
C ASP A 250 -12.47 -4.19 25.26
N PHE A 251 -12.17 -2.95 25.65
CA PHE A 251 -11.01 -2.21 25.16
C PHE A 251 -9.68 -2.94 25.44
N THR A 252 -9.63 -3.84 26.42
CA THR A 252 -8.45 -4.65 26.74
C THR A 252 -8.14 -5.72 25.69
N GLU A 253 -9.14 -6.13 24.90
CA GLU A 253 -8.98 -7.14 23.84
C GLU A 253 -8.53 -6.53 22.50
N ILE A 254 -8.82 -5.24 22.27
CA ILE A 254 -8.59 -4.54 21.00
C ILE A 254 -7.15 -4.71 20.46
N PRO A 255 -6.08 -4.57 21.27
CA PRO A 255 -4.72 -4.74 20.76
C PRO A 255 -4.43 -6.16 20.24
N ILE A 256 -5.08 -7.18 20.80
CA ILE A 256 -4.90 -8.58 20.40
C ILE A 256 -5.67 -8.82 19.09
N ILE A 257 -6.93 -8.39 19.05
CA ILE A 257 -7.80 -8.50 17.86
C ILE A 257 -7.17 -7.77 16.66
N GLN A 258 -6.61 -6.58 16.85
CA GLN A 258 -5.91 -5.86 15.79
C GLN A 258 -4.80 -6.70 15.17
N LYS A 259 -3.93 -7.31 16.00
CA LYS A 259 -2.80 -8.12 15.54
C LYS A 259 -3.28 -9.35 14.78
N ASP A 260 -4.30 -10.00 15.29
CA ASP A 260 -4.90 -11.20 14.70
C ASP A 260 -5.49 -10.92 13.31
N ILE A 261 -6.32 -9.88 13.19
CA ILE A 261 -6.91 -9.47 11.91
C ILE A 261 -5.82 -9.07 10.90
N ILE A 262 -4.80 -8.32 11.33
CA ILE A 262 -3.67 -7.96 10.46
C ILE A 262 -2.96 -9.22 9.96
N TRP A 263 -2.73 -10.20 10.84
CA TRP A 263 -2.09 -11.46 10.48
C TRP A 263 -2.90 -12.27 9.45
N HIS A 264 -4.22 -12.34 9.59
CA HIS A 264 -5.11 -13.01 8.64
C HIS A 264 -5.04 -12.35 7.26
N CYS A 265 -5.15 -11.02 7.21
CA CYS A 265 -5.07 -10.26 5.96
C CYS A 265 -3.70 -10.40 5.29
N PHE A 266 -2.64 -10.30 6.09
CA PHE A 266 -1.25 -10.46 5.67
C PHE A 266 -1.04 -11.84 5.03
N SER A 267 -1.50 -12.90 5.69
CA SER A 267 -1.41 -14.28 5.21
C SER A 267 -2.20 -14.50 3.92
N ALA A 268 -3.35 -13.84 3.77
CA ALA A 268 -4.16 -13.88 2.56
C ALA A 268 -3.63 -12.99 1.42
N GLY A 269 -2.59 -12.17 1.65
CA GLY A 269 -2.09 -11.20 0.69
C GLY A 269 -3.08 -10.06 0.39
N LYS A 270 -4.03 -9.80 1.30
CA LYS A 270 -5.05 -8.74 1.16
C LYS A 270 -4.68 -7.52 1.99
N PRO A 271 -4.94 -6.29 1.50
CA PRO A 271 -4.66 -5.07 2.24
C PRO A 271 -5.49 -5.00 3.53
N VAL A 272 -4.85 -4.49 4.59
CA VAL A 272 -5.48 -4.19 5.87
C VAL A 272 -5.18 -2.76 6.28
N ILE A 273 -6.19 -2.08 6.80
CA ILE A 273 -6.14 -0.67 7.21
C ILE A 273 -6.30 -0.62 8.73
N THR A 274 -5.39 0.04 9.43
CA THR A 274 -5.58 0.40 10.84
C THR A 274 -6.16 1.82 10.91
N ALA A 275 -7.35 1.95 11.50
CA ALA A 275 -8.15 3.16 11.44
C ALA A 275 -8.55 3.68 12.82
N THR A 276 -8.89 4.98 12.87
CA THR A 276 -9.37 5.76 14.02
C THR A 276 -8.34 5.90 15.14
N GLN A 277 -8.40 6.97 15.94
CA GLN A 277 -7.52 7.19 17.11
C GLN A 277 -6.01 7.09 16.81
N MET A 278 -5.58 7.45 15.61
CA MET A 278 -4.17 7.34 15.22
C MET A 278 -3.38 8.55 15.73
N LEU A 279 -3.75 9.77 15.32
CA LEU A 279 -3.10 11.03 15.73
C LEU A 279 -4.15 12.05 16.19
N GLU A 280 -5.23 11.60 16.83
CA GLU A 280 -6.43 12.38 17.19
C GLU A 280 -6.10 13.75 17.81
N SER A 281 -5.11 13.82 18.71
CA SER A 281 -4.71 15.07 19.35
C SER A 281 -4.23 16.15 18.37
N MET A 282 -3.85 15.76 17.15
CA MET A 282 -3.44 16.68 16.08
C MET A 282 -4.59 17.45 15.43
N MET A 283 -5.85 17.10 15.73
CA MET A 283 -6.97 17.98 15.39
C MET A 283 -6.82 19.37 16.00
N GLU A 284 -6.29 19.43 17.23
CA GLU A 284 -6.12 20.67 17.98
C GLU A 284 -4.66 21.11 18.07
N ASN A 285 -3.71 20.17 18.05
CA ASN A 285 -2.30 20.41 18.31
C ASN A 285 -1.41 20.18 17.07
N PRO A 286 -0.32 20.94 16.90
CA PRO A 286 0.58 20.75 15.76
C PRO A 286 1.49 19.51 15.89
N ARG A 287 1.42 18.77 17.01
CA ARG A 287 2.21 17.56 17.27
C ARG A 287 1.39 16.55 18.05
N PRO A 288 1.56 15.25 17.77
CA PRO A 288 0.87 14.21 18.50
C PRO A 288 1.53 13.92 19.85
N THR A 289 0.83 13.16 20.67
CA THR A 289 1.35 12.61 21.91
C THR A 289 2.32 11.46 21.65
N ARG A 290 3.12 11.11 22.68
CA ARG A 290 4.03 9.95 22.61
C ARG A 290 3.26 8.63 22.49
N ALA A 291 2.06 8.56 23.07
CA ALA A 291 1.20 7.38 23.01
C ALA A 291 0.73 7.14 21.58
N GLU A 292 0.22 8.17 20.90
CA GLU A 292 -0.21 8.12 19.50
C GLU A 292 0.94 7.75 18.55
N ILE A 293 2.14 8.34 18.74
CA ILE A 293 3.32 7.97 17.94
C ILE A 293 3.63 6.47 18.09
N THR A 294 3.58 5.97 19.33
CA THR A 294 3.87 4.57 19.63
C THR A 294 2.79 3.64 19.07
N ASP A 295 1.54 4.07 19.10
CA ASP A 295 0.39 3.33 18.58
C ASP A 295 0.47 3.18 17.04
N VAL A 296 0.72 4.28 16.32
CA VAL A 296 0.97 4.26 14.87
C VAL A 296 2.14 3.33 14.53
N ALA A 297 3.26 3.43 15.25
CA ALA A 297 4.41 2.58 15.02
C ALA A 297 4.08 1.09 15.26
N ASN A 298 3.30 0.76 16.30
CA ASN A 298 2.89 -0.62 16.55
C ASN A 298 1.97 -1.18 15.48
N ALA A 299 1.02 -0.40 14.95
CA ALA A 299 0.21 -0.83 13.81
C ALA A 299 1.08 -1.20 12.59
N ILE A 300 2.17 -0.47 12.38
CA ILE A 300 3.15 -0.76 11.34
C ILE A 300 3.94 -2.03 11.66
N TYR A 301 4.47 -2.18 12.88
CA TYR A 301 5.16 -3.40 13.32
C TYR A 301 4.27 -4.66 13.26
N ASP A 302 2.97 -4.50 13.45
CA ASP A 302 1.99 -5.58 13.31
C ASP A 302 1.84 -6.02 11.86
N GLY A 303 2.21 -5.16 10.91
CA GLY A 303 2.18 -5.43 9.49
C GLY A 303 0.97 -4.84 8.79
N THR A 304 0.41 -3.71 9.27
CA THR A 304 -0.67 -3.04 8.56
C THR A 304 -0.25 -2.60 7.15
N SER A 305 -1.19 -2.61 6.19
CA SER A 305 -0.89 -2.14 4.83
C SER A 305 -1.04 -0.64 4.71
N ALA A 306 -2.00 -0.07 5.46
CA ALA A 306 -2.26 1.35 5.49
C ALA A 306 -2.69 1.83 6.87
N ILE A 307 -2.39 3.09 7.15
CA ILE A 307 -2.80 3.82 8.36
C ILE A 307 -3.70 4.99 7.93
N MET A 308 -4.76 5.25 8.71
CA MET A 308 -5.82 6.17 8.32
C MET A 308 -5.98 7.34 9.30
N LEU A 309 -5.99 8.56 8.75
CA LEU A 309 -6.38 9.79 9.43
C LEU A 309 -7.88 10.05 9.23
N SER A 310 -8.58 10.35 10.31
CA SER A 310 -10.02 10.60 10.39
C SER A 310 -10.28 12.10 10.57
N GLY A 311 -10.59 12.53 11.81
CA GLY A 311 -10.88 13.93 12.11
C GLY A 311 -9.67 14.84 11.92
N GLU A 312 -8.46 14.29 12.09
CA GLU A 312 -7.18 15.00 11.98
C GLU A 312 -7.05 15.75 10.64
N THR A 313 -7.44 15.11 9.54
CA THR A 313 -7.41 15.72 8.21
C THR A 313 -8.74 16.34 7.84
N ALA A 314 -9.87 15.71 8.20
CA ALA A 314 -11.18 16.16 7.74
C ALA A 314 -11.61 17.51 8.34
N ALA A 315 -11.36 17.72 9.64
CA ALA A 315 -11.83 18.89 10.38
C ALA A 315 -10.78 19.46 11.36
N GLY A 316 -9.58 18.88 11.41
CA GLY A 316 -8.48 19.34 12.26
C GLY A 316 -7.87 20.66 11.79
N LYS A 317 -7.17 21.34 12.69
CA LYS A 317 -6.44 22.59 12.44
C LYS A 317 -5.13 22.38 11.67
N TRP A 318 -4.60 21.16 11.68
CA TRP A 318 -3.27 20.82 11.18
C TRP A 318 -3.28 19.63 10.19
N PRO A 319 -4.11 19.67 9.12
CA PRO A 319 -4.33 18.52 8.25
C PRO A 319 -3.05 18.08 7.50
N VAL A 320 -2.25 19.03 6.99
CA VAL A 320 -1.02 18.71 6.25
C VAL A 320 0.06 18.18 7.19
N GLU A 321 0.18 18.76 8.38
CA GLU A 321 1.13 18.34 9.40
C GLU A 321 0.79 16.95 9.94
N ALA A 322 -0.50 16.60 10.07
CA ALA A 322 -0.92 15.26 10.43
C ALA A 322 -0.46 14.22 9.39
N VAL A 323 -0.65 14.48 8.10
CA VAL A 323 -0.16 13.60 7.02
C VAL A 323 1.37 13.49 7.04
N THR A 324 2.06 14.63 7.16
CA THR A 324 3.53 14.70 7.20
C THR A 324 4.08 13.91 8.40
N THR A 325 3.44 14.04 9.56
CA THR A 325 3.83 13.32 10.78
C THR A 325 3.58 11.83 10.64
N MET A 326 2.42 11.44 10.10
CA MET A 326 2.09 10.03 9.83
C MET A 326 3.13 9.40 8.88
N ALA A 327 3.51 10.12 7.82
CA ALA A 327 4.55 9.69 6.88
C ALA A 327 5.91 9.51 7.57
N ALA A 328 6.33 10.49 8.39
CA ALA A 328 7.61 10.45 9.09
C ALA A 328 7.68 9.28 10.09
N ILE A 329 6.58 9.00 10.82
CA ILE A 329 6.52 7.84 11.73
C ILE A 329 6.66 6.55 10.93
N ALA A 330 5.96 6.42 9.80
CA ALA A 330 6.01 5.23 8.98
C ALA A 330 7.42 4.97 8.41
N GLU A 331 8.03 5.98 7.79
CA GLU A 331 9.39 5.86 7.24
C GLU A 331 10.42 5.53 8.33
N ARG A 332 10.29 6.15 9.51
CA ARG A 332 11.22 5.89 10.62
C ARG A 332 11.05 4.49 11.19
N THR A 333 9.81 4.00 11.28
CA THR A 333 9.50 2.66 11.78
C THR A 333 9.96 1.58 10.81
N GLU A 334 9.74 1.76 9.52
CA GLU A 334 10.16 0.82 8.48
C GLU A 334 11.69 0.76 8.32
N ALA A 335 12.40 1.83 8.66
CA ALA A 335 13.86 1.85 8.67
C ALA A 335 14.49 1.12 9.87
N ASP A 336 13.71 0.67 10.86
CA ASP A 336 14.21 -0.15 11.96
C ASP A 336 14.57 -1.56 11.45
N PRO A 337 15.83 -2.04 11.61
CA PRO A 337 16.19 -3.42 11.28
C PRO A 337 15.30 -4.49 11.92
N SER A 338 14.68 -4.19 13.08
CA SER A 338 13.76 -5.13 13.74
C SER A 338 12.46 -5.35 12.95
N TYR A 339 12.06 -4.38 12.12
CA TYR A 339 10.84 -4.45 11.32
C TYR A 339 10.87 -5.67 10.38
N HIS A 340 11.90 -5.80 9.56
CA HIS A 340 11.99 -6.90 8.57
C HIS A 340 12.26 -8.26 9.22
N GLN A 341 12.97 -8.30 10.35
CA GLN A 341 13.21 -9.53 11.10
C GLN A 341 11.90 -10.18 11.59
N ARG A 342 10.88 -9.38 11.92
CA ARG A 342 9.57 -9.88 12.35
C ARG A 342 8.84 -10.69 11.27
N PHE A 343 8.99 -10.30 10.01
CA PHE A 343 8.29 -10.95 8.90
C PHE A 343 9.08 -12.10 8.26
N GLY A 344 10.41 -12.14 8.45
CA GLY A 344 11.27 -13.18 7.87
C GLY A 344 11.00 -14.60 8.38
N LEU A 345 10.36 -14.75 9.55
CA LEU A 345 10.03 -16.05 10.16
C LEU A 345 8.59 -16.53 9.86
N ALA A 346 7.77 -15.68 9.24
CA ALA A 346 6.31 -15.81 9.24
C ALA A 346 5.72 -16.75 8.18
N LEU A 347 6.49 -17.16 7.17
CA LEU A 347 5.95 -17.77 5.95
C LEU A 347 6.47 -19.19 5.74
N HIS A 348 5.99 -20.13 6.55
CA HIS A 348 6.09 -21.56 6.26
C HIS A 348 4.71 -22.09 5.86
N GLU A 349 4.28 -21.76 4.63
CA GLU A 349 3.13 -22.42 4.03
C GLU A 349 3.53 -23.79 3.46
N SER A 350 2.80 -24.83 3.85
CA SER A 350 2.87 -26.12 3.18
C SER A 350 1.97 -26.06 1.92
N ASN A 351 2.54 -26.33 0.75
CA ASN A 351 1.88 -26.34 -0.57
C ASN A 351 1.54 -24.95 -1.18
N LEU A 352 2.57 -24.19 -1.56
CA LEU A 352 2.40 -22.95 -2.34
C LEU A 352 1.83 -23.21 -3.74
N SER A 353 0.98 -22.31 -4.23
CA SER A 353 0.59 -22.26 -5.64
C SER A 353 1.78 -21.86 -6.54
N ILE A 354 1.70 -22.10 -7.85
CA ILE A 354 2.74 -21.65 -8.81
C ILE A 354 2.99 -20.13 -8.68
N ALA A 355 1.93 -19.35 -8.56
CA ALA A 355 2.01 -17.91 -8.41
C ALA A 355 2.69 -17.49 -7.10
N ALA A 356 2.32 -18.13 -5.99
CA ALA A 356 2.92 -17.84 -4.68
C ALA A 356 4.39 -18.27 -4.63
N ALA A 357 4.74 -19.43 -5.20
CA ALA A 357 6.11 -19.91 -5.28
C ALA A 357 7.00 -19.02 -6.17
N THR A 358 6.45 -18.52 -7.28
CA THR A 358 7.14 -17.57 -8.17
C THR A 358 7.37 -16.23 -7.47
N ALA A 359 6.35 -15.69 -6.80
CA ALA A 359 6.48 -14.46 -6.02
C ALA A 359 7.50 -14.60 -4.87
N HIS A 360 7.47 -15.74 -4.16
CA HIS A 360 8.49 -16.06 -3.16
C HIS A 360 9.90 -16.07 -3.76
N ALA A 361 10.10 -16.80 -4.86
CA ALA A 361 11.39 -16.89 -5.54
C ALA A 361 11.89 -15.52 -6.01
N ALA A 362 11.00 -14.64 -6.50
CA ALA A 362 11.36 -13.27 -6.86
C ALA A 362 11.87 -12.47 -5.65
N CYS A 363 11.16 -12.52 -4.52
CA CYS A 363 11.57 -11.83 -3.28
C CYS A 363 12.88 -12.38 -2.71
N THR A 364 13.04 -13.70 -2.64
CA THR A 364 14.28 -14.34 -2.15
C THR A 364 15.46 -14.02 -3.06
N THR A 365 15.28 -14.14 -4.38
CA THR A 365 16.33 -13.81 -5.35
C THR A 365 16.76 -12.35 -5.22
N ALA A 366 15.80 -11.43 -5.11
CA ALA A 366 16.07 -10.00 -4.94
C ALA A 366 16.88 -9.73 -3.67
N LYS A 367 16.56 -10.39 -2.57
CA LYS A 367 17.31 -10.28 -1.32
C LYS A 367 18.73 -10.82 -1.44
N ASP A 368 18.89 -12.02 -2.00
CA ASP A 368 20.17 -12.73 -2.08
C ASP A 368 21.20 -11.98 -2.94
N ILE A 369 20.76 -11.41 -4.06
CA ILE A 369 21.63 -10.66 -4.97
C ILE A 369 21.71 -9.17 -4.64
N LYS A 370 21.00 -8.72 -3.58
CA LYS A 370 20.84 -7.30 -3.22
C LYS A 370 20.35 -6.46 -4.41
N ALA A 371 19.30 -6.93 -5.06
CA ALA A 371 18.67 -6.21 -6.17
C ALA A 371 18.14 -4.85 -5.70
N ASP A 372 18.23 -3.86 -6.58
CA ASP A 372 17.79 -2.49 -6.35
C ASP A 372 16.27 -2.36 -6.43
N ALA A 373 15.61 -3.21 -7.23
CA ALA A 373 14.15 -3.27 -7.34
C ALA A 373 13.63 -4.65 -7.74
N ILE A 374 12.40 -4.94 -7.31
CA ILE A 374 11.54 -5.97 -7.90
C ILE A 374 10.59 -5.25 -8.84
N ILE A 375 10.65 -5.52 -10.14
CA ILE A 375 9.75 -4.95 -11.14
C ILE A 375 8.73 -6.01 -11.51
N THR A 376 7.45 -5.68 -11.45
CA THR A 376 6.40 -6.62 -11.82
C THR A 376 5.42 -6.03 -12.81
N VAL A 377 4.93 -6.85 -13.74
CA VAL A 377 3.90 -6.46 -14.70
C VAL A 377 2.61 -7.18 -14.35
N SER A 378 1.52 -6.43 -14.20
CA SER A 378 0.22 -7.00 -13.81
C SER A 378 -0.96 -6.27 -14.44
N LYS A 379 -1.92 -7.05 -14.93
CA LYS A 379 -3.20 -6.53 -15.45
C LYS A 379 -4.22 -6.26 -14.34
N SER A 380 -4.29 -7.14 -13.34
CA SER A 380 -5.28 -7.05 -12.25
C SER A 380 -4.71 -6.60 -10.90
N GLY A 381 -3.37 -6.52 -10.80
CA GLY A 381 -2.68 -6.21 -9.55
C GLY A 381 -2.46 -7.41 -8.62
N GLU A 382 -2.82 -8.63 -9.03
CA GLU A 382 -2.65 -9.83 -8.19
C GLU A 382 -1.19 -10.16 -7.93
N THR A 383 -0.34 -10.13 -8.96
CA THR A 383 1.10 -10.39 -8.83
C THR A 383 1.78 -9.48 -7.81
N PRO A 384 1.64 -8.14 -7.88
CA PRO A 384 2.22 -7.26 -6.88
C PRO A 384 1.66 -7.50 -5.47
N ARG A 385 0.36 -7.80 -5.30
CA ARG A 385 -0.21 -8.14 -3.98
C ARG A 385 0.39 -9.42 -3.39
N LEU A 386 0.66 -10.43 -4.22
CA LEU A 386 1.37 -11.64 -3.79
C LEU A 386 2.79 -11.34 -3.33
N LEU A 387 3.50 -10.40 -3.97
CA LEU A 387 4.83 -9.96 -3.53
C LEU A 387 4.76 -9.24 -2.16
N CYS A 388 3.72 -8.44 -1.90
CA CYS A 388 3.54 -7.74 -0.62
C CYS A 388 3.52 -8.67 0.58
N LYS A 389 2.95 -9.87 0.41
CA LYS A 389 2.88 -10.91 1.44
C LYS A 389 4.26 -11.26 1.99
N TYR A 390 5.33 -11.13 1.20
CA TYR A 390 6.68 -11.45 1.65
C TYR A 390 7.41 -10.29 2.34
N ARG A 391 6.78 -9.11 2.50
CA ARG A 391 7.35 -7.90 3.14
C ARG A 391 8.79 -7.59 2.70
N SER A 392 9.05 -7.71 1.41
CA SER A 392 10.38 -7.50 0.83
C SER A 392 10.96 -6.11 1.18
N GLU A 393 12.21 -6.12 1.65
CA GLU A 393 13.05 -4.93 1.81
C GLU A 393 13.23 -4.21 0.47
N THR A 394 13.53 -4.99 -0.57
CA THR A 394 13.67 -4.49 -1.94
C THR A 394 12.40 -3.78 -2.40
N PRO A 395 12.49 -2.54 -2.92
CA PRO A 395 11.39 -1.82 -3.56
C PRO A 395 10.61 -2.66 -4.56
N ILE A 396 9.27 -2.54 -4.56
CA ILE A 396 8.42 -3.22 -5.55
C ILE A 396 7.82 -2.15 -6.47
N VAL A 397 8.15 -2.23 -7.76
CA VAL A 397 7.60 -1.38 -8.81
C VAL A 397 6.59 -2.20 -9.61
N ALA A 398 5.33 -1.80 -9.60
CA ALA A 398 4.26 -2.51 -10.30
C ALA A 398 3.86 -1.76 -11.57
N CYS A 399 4.31 -2.24 -12.71
CA CYS A 399 3.87 -1.79 -14.02
C CYS A 399 2.48 -2.37 -14.33
N VAL A 400 1.52 -1.50 -14.58
CA VAL A 400 0.11 -1.85 -14.85
C VAL A 400 -0.37 -1.23 -16.15
N LEU A 401 -1.48 -1.74 -16.67
CA LEU A 401 -1.98 -1.41 -18.01
C LEU A 401 -3.19 -0.47 -17.99
N ASP A 402 -3.78 -0.23 -16.83
CA ASP A 402 -4.94 0.64 -16.65
C ASP A 402 -4.86 1.40 -15.31
N GLU A 403 -5.41 2.61 -15.31
CA GLU A 403 -5.33 3.52 -14.16
C GLU A 403 -6.13 3.02 -12.95
N THR A 404 -7.19 2.24 -13.17
CA THR A 404 -8.02 1.70 -12.10
C THR A 404 -7.22 0.69 -11.28
N THR A 405 -6.52 -0.23 -11.94
CA THR A 405 -5.57 -1.13 -11.29
C THR A 405 -4.44 -0.36 -10.63
N GLN A 406 -3.92 0.69 -11.26
CA GLN A 406 -2.90 1.56 -10.65
C GLN A 406 -3.36 2.11 -9.30
N ARG A 407 -4.57 2.65 -9.24
CA ARG A 407 -5.17 3.20 -8.01
C ARG A 407 -5.50 2.13 -6.98
N HIS A 408 -5.92 0.94 -7.40
CA HIS A 408 -6.11 -0.18 -6.47
C HIS A 408 -4.83 -0.58 -5.72
N LEU A 409 -3.66 -0.42 -6.38
CA LEU A 409 -2.38 -0.74 -5.76
C LEU A 409 -1.90 0.35 -4.79
N CYS A 410 -2.52 1.54 -4.79
CA CYS A 410 -2.20 2.61 -3.84
C CYS A 410 -2.59 2.29 -2.39
N LEU A 411 -3.43 1.27 -2.18
CA LEU A 411 -3.73 0.72 -0.86
C LEU A 411 -2.81 -0.46 -0.47
N SER A 412 -2.04 -0.99 -1.41
CA SER A 412 -1.22 -2.19 -1.20
C SER A 412 0.18 -1.82 -0.72
N TRP A 413 0.59 -2.38 0.42
CA TRP A 413 1.87 -2.06 1.08
C TRP A 413 3.08 -2.21 0.15
N GLY A 414 4.01 -1.26 0.20
CA GLY A 414 5.34 -1.39 -0.42
C GLY A 414 5.40 -1.32 -1.93
N ILE A 415 4.26 -1.19 -2.62
CA ILE A 415 4.17 -1.10 -4.08
C ILE A 415 4.19 0.35 -4.55
N THR A 416 5.01 0.64 -5.55
CA THR A 416 4.92 1.87 -6.35
C THR A 416 4.33 1.52 -7.72
N PRO A 417 3.05 1.87 -8.00
CA PRO A 417 2.41 1.50 -9.25
C PRO A 417 2.68 2.51 -10.37
N LEU A 418 3.10 2.03 -11.54
CA LEU A 418 3.40 2.82 -12.73
C LEU A 418 2.56 2.35 -13.92
N MET A 419 2.11 3.30 -14.74
CA MET A 419 1.48 2.99 -16.02
C MET A 419 2.54 2.58 -17.04
N MET A 420 2.28 1.49 -17.76
CA MET A 420 3.16 0.96 -18.80
C MET A 420 2.38 0.74 -20.10
N PRO A 421 2.98 0.94 -21.28
CA PRO A 421 2.41 0.51 -22.55
C PRO A 421 2.14 -0.99 -22.60
N TYR A 422 1.19 -1.41 -23.44
CA TYR A 422 0.93 -2.84 -23.68
C TYR A 422 2.13 -3.48 -24.41
N ALA A 423 2.58 -4.63 -23.91
CA ALA A 423 3.63 -5.44 -24.55
C ALA A 423 3.03 -6.66 -25.25
N HIS A 424 3.55 -7.02 -26.43
CA HIS A 424 3.00 -8.13 -27.23
C HIS A 424 3.71 -9.47 -27.00
N ASN A 425 4.91 -9.43 -26.43
CA ASN A 425 5.70 -10.62 -26.11
C ASN A 425 6.47 -10.42 -24.81
N THR A 426 7.11 -11.49 -24.34
CA THR A 426 7.83 -11.49 -23.05
C THR A 426 9.04 -10.56 -23.05
N ASP A 427 9.77 -10.45 -24.16
CA ASP A 427 10.96 -9.59 -24.23
C ASP A 427 10.58 -8.11 -24.17
N GLU A 428 9.58 -7.69 -24.97
CA GLU A 428 8.99 -6.35 -24.90
C GLU A 428 8.44 -6.04 -23.50
N LEU A 429 7.82 -7.02 -22.84
CA LEU A 429 7.29 -6.83 -21.49
C LEU A 429 8.39 -6.46 -20.50
N ILE A 430 9.54 -7.14 -20.59
CA ILE A 430 10.68 -6.90 -19.69
C ILE A 430 11.29 -5.54 -20.01
N GLU A 431 11.52 -5.24 -21.29
CA GLU A 431 12.09 -3.97 -21.75
C GLU A 431 11.22 -2.78 -21.32
N PHE A 432 9.92 -2.81 -21.61
CA PHE A 432 9.00 -1.72 -21.26
C PHE A 432 8.87 -1.55 -19.75
N ALA A 433 8.89 -2.62 -18.97
CA ALA A 433 8.79 -2.53 -17.51
C ALA A 433 10.04 -1.86 -16.91
N VAL A 434 11.23 -2.24 -17.39
CA VAL A 434 12.50 -1.67 -16.96
C VAL A 434 12.61 -0.21 -17.39
N GLU A 435 12.30 0.10 -18.65
CA GLU A 435 12.28 1.49 -19.14
C GLU A 435 11.30 2.37 -18.36
N THR A 436 10.12 1.84 -18.02
CA THR A 436 9.10 2.58 -17.27
C THR A 436 9.61 2.90 -15.85
N ALA A 437 10.26 1.94 -15.20
CA ALA A 437 10.88 2.15 -13.89
C ALA A 437 12.07 3.13 -13.97
N GLU A 438 12.89 3.07 -15.02
CA GLU A 438 14.02 3.98 -15.26
C GLU A 438 13.53 5.42 -15.50
N LYS A 439 12.51 5.61 -16.36
CA LYS A 439 11.90 6.92 -16.64
C LYS A 439 11.29 7.56 -15.38
N ALA A 440 10.80 6.74 -14.44
CA ALA A 440 10.29 7.17 -13.15
C ALA A 440 11.40 7.45 -12.11
N GLY A 441 12.67 7.19 -12.43
CA GLY A 441 13.81 7.38 -11.51
C GLY A 441 13.85 6.38 -10.36
N LEU A 442 13.15 5.24 -10.49
CA LEU A 442 13.11 4.19 -9.46
C LEU A 442 14.24 3.18 -9.61
N VAL A 443 14.83 3.09 -10.81
CA VAL A 443 16.04 2.34 -11.11
C VAL A 443 16.90 3.16 -12.07
N HIS A 444 18.20 2.89 -12.08
CA HIS A 444 19.20 3.60 -12.88
C HIS A 444 20.08 2.60 -13.64
N LYS A 445 20.77 3.08 -14.68
CA LYS A 445 21.72 2.24 -15.42
C LYS A 445 22.80 1.68 -14.49
N GLY A 446 23.01 0.37 -14.54
CA GLY A 446 23.91 -0.36 -13.64
C GLY A 446 23.20 -1.10 -12.50
N ASP A 447 21.96 -0.72 -12.18
CA ASP A 447 21.15 -1.36 -11.16
C ASP A 447 20.77 -2.79 -11.58
N VAL A 448 20.50 -3.64 -10.59
CA VAL A 448 20.01 -5.01 -10.79
C VAL A 448 18.55 -5.08 -10.37
N ALA A 449 17.68 -5.43 -11.31
CA ALA A 449 16.26 -5.64 -11.08
C ALA A 449 15.89 -7.12 -11.15
N VAL A 450 14.97 -7.54 -10.29
CA VAL A 450 14.27 -8.83 -10.44
C VAL A 450 12.92 -8.58 -11.06
N VAL A 451 12.73 -9.06 -12.29
CA VAL A 451 11.49 -8.92 -13.05
C VAL A 451 10.60 -10.14 -12.83
N THR A 452 9.33 -9.94 -12.47
CA THR A 452 8.35 -11.03 -12.35
C THR A 452 7.00 -10.67 -12.97
N ALA A 453 6.42 -11.60 -13.70
CA ALA A 453 5.12 -11.40 -14.36
C ALA A 453 4.40 -12.74 -14.57
N GLY A 454 3.16 -12.66 -15.03
CA GLY A 454 2.47 -13.79 -15.62
C GLY A 454 2.57 -13.79 -17.14
N VAL A 455 3.00 -14.91 -17.71
CA VAL A 455 3.01 -15.14 -19.16
C VAL A 455 2.07 -16.30 -19.52
N PRO A 456 1.28 -16.20 -20.63
CA PRO A 456 1.28 -15.17 -21.68
C PRO A 456 0.81 -13.78 -21.21
N VAL A 457 1.33 -12.73 -21.85
CA VAL A 457 1.04 -11.32 -21.51
C VAL A 457 -0.46 -11.00 -21.68
N GLY A 458 -1.02 -10.21 -20.77
CA GLY A 458 -2.41 -9.74 -20.86
C GLY A 458 -3.46 -10.69 -20.25
N ILE A 459 -3.04 -11.87 -19.78
CA ILE A 459 -3.87 -12.83 -19.05
C ILE A 459 -3.64 -12.64 -17.54
N SER A 460 -4.73 -12.44 -16.79
CA SER A 460 -4.67 -12.30 -15.33
C SER A 460 -4.51 -13.66 -14.64
N GLY A 461 -3.87 -13.68 -13.47
CA GLY A 461 -3.84 -14.85 -12.57
C GLY A 461 -2.71 -15.85 -12.79
N THR A 462 -1.77 -15.61 -13.71
CA THR A 462 -0.76 -16.60 -14.10
C THR A 462 0.68 -16.20 -13.75
N THR A 463 0.95 -15.64 -12.57
CA THR A 463 2.34 -15.33 -12.14
C THR A 463 3.21 -16.59 -12.20
N ASN A 464 4.21 -16.62 -13.10
CA ASN A 464 4.97 -17.84 -13.38
C ASN A 464 6.38 -17.60 -13.94
N MET A 465 6.87 -16.36 -13.95
CA MET A 465 8.20 -15.99 -14.45
C MET A 465 8.98 -15.17 -13.42
N VAL A 466 10.28 -15.45 -13.31
CA VAL A 466 11.27 -14.62 -12.63
C VAL A 466 12.49 -14.46 -13.54
N LYS A 467 12.97 -13.23 -13.72
CA LYS A 467 14.19 -12.92 -14.49
C LYS A 467 15.02 -11.90 -13.74
N VAL A 468 16.31 -12.17 -13.53
CA VAL A 468 17.27 -11.16 -13.10
C VAL A 468 17.69 -10.35 -14.32
N HIS A 469 17.64 -9.03 -14.23
CA HIS A 469 17.91 -8.12 -15.32
C HIS A 469 18.79 -6.97 -14.84
N MET A 470 19.80 -6.62 -15.64
CA MET A 470 20.62 -5.44 -15.38
C MET A 470 20.03 -4.26 -16.15
N VAL A 471 19.82 -3.14 -15.46
CA VAL A 471 19.21 -1.95 -16.05
C VAL A 471 20.22 -1.23 -16.95
N GLY A 472 19.77 -0.92 -18.16
CA GLY A 472 20.57 -0.29 -19.21
C GLY A 472 21.31 -1.28 -20.11
N ASP A 473 21.76 -0.78 -21.26
CA ASP A 473 22.46 -1.60 -22.24
C ASP A 473 23.89 -1.88 -21.79
N ALA A 474 24.21 -3.15 -21.58
CA ALA A 474 25.58 -3.62 -21.72
C ALA A 474 26.03 -3.30 -23.15
N LEU A 475 26.94 -2.33 -23.30
CA LEU A 475 27.55 -2.05 -24.61
C LEU A 475 28.28 -3.28 -25.14
N LEU A 476 28.80 -4.09 -24.20
CA LEU A 476 29.57 -5.28 -24.47
C LEU A 476 29.61 -6.17 -23.23
N THR A 477 29.64 -7.48 -23.44
CA THR A 477 29.86 -8.49 -22.39
C THR A 477 31.08 -9.34 -22.74
N GLY A 478 31.80 -9.81 -21.73
CA GLY A 478 32.91 -10.75 -21.88
C GLY A 478 33.24 -11.44 -20.56
N VAL A 479 34.39 -12.10 -20.50
CA VAL A 479 34.89 -12.72 -19.28
C VAL A 479 35.75 -11.70 -18.54
N GLY A 480 35.30 -11.24 -17.38
CA GLY A 480 36.08 -10.36 -16.54
C GLY A 480 37.23 -11.10 -15.83
N ILE A 481 38.36 -10.42 -15.69
CA ILE A 481 39.58 -10.92 -15.06
C ILE A 481 39.78 -10.16 -13.76
N GLY A 482 39.69 -10.87 -12.64
CA GLY A 482 39.63 -10.27 -11.30
C GLY A 482 38.26 -9.70 -10.97
N SER A 483 38.17 -8.95 -9.86
CA SER A 483 36.93 -8.37 -9.33
C SER A 483 36.95 -6.83 -9.30
N LEU A 484 37.88 -6.21 -10.03
CA LEU A 484 38.03 -4.77 -10.03
C LEU A 484 37.07 -4.10 -11.01
N THR A 485 36.68 -2.88 -10.67
CA THR A 485 35.90 -1.99 -11.55
C THR A 485 36.75 -0.78 -11.94
N ALA A 486 36.49 -0.22 -13.12
CA ALA A 486 37.13 1.01 -13.57
C ALA A 486 36.19 1.85 -14.43
N LYS A 487 36.45 3.15 -14.45
CA LYS A 487 35.73 4.12 -15.27
C LYS A 487 36.73 4.93 -16.08
N GLY A 488 36.39 5.23 -17.32
CA GLY A 488 37.29 5.94 -18.19
C GLY A 488 36.74 6.09 -19.60
N ARG A 489 37.49 6.84 -20.40
CA ARG A 489 37.18 7.04 -21.81
C ARG A 489 37.73 5.88 -22.63
N LEU A 490 36.93 5.37 -23.54
CA LEU A 490 37.33 4.30 -24.45
C LEU A 490 38.36 4.80 -25.47
N CYS A 491 39.52 4.14 -25.50
CA CYS A 491 40.51 4.26 -26.56
C CYS A 491 40.45 3.00 -27.44
N VAL A 492 39.73 3.09 -28.56
CA VAL A 492 39.50 1.96 -29.47
C VAL A 492 40.59 1.91 -30.54
N CYS A 493 41.43 0.88 -30.46
CA CYS A 493 42.60 0.68 -31.31
C CYS A 493 42.47 -0.65 -32.07
N ARG A 494 42.81 -0.66 -33.37
CA ARG A 494 42.73 -1.87 -34.22
C ARG A 494 44.09 -2.48 -34.55
N SER A 495 45.18 -1.82 -34.18
CA SER A 495 46.57 -2.23 -34.42
C SER A 495 47.48 -1.76 -33.28
N GLU A 496 48.73 -2.25 -33.23
CA GLU A 496 49.72 -1.76 -32.26
C GLU A 496 50.05 -0.27 -32.49
N ASP A 497 50.16 0.15 -33.76
CA ASP A 497 50.44 1.54 -34.12
C ASP A 497 49.32 2.48 -33.69
N ASP A 498 48.07 2.01 -33.73
CA ASP A 498 46.92 2.75 -33.21
C ASP A 498 47.07 3.02 -31.71
N VAL A 499 47.53 2.05 -30.93
CA VAL A 499 47.74 2.21 -29.49
C VAL A 499 48.78 3.30 -29.25
N LEU A 500 49.93 3.23 -29.94
CA LEU A 500 51.00 4.22 -29.79
C LEU A 500 50.57 5.64 -30.18
N ALA A 501 49.67 5.77 -31.16
CA ALA A 501 49.23 7.06 -31.68
C ALA A 501 48.03 7.67 -30.92
N LYS A 502 47.12 6.84 -30.39
CA LYS A 502 45.81 7.29 -29.87
C LYS A 502 45.67 7.18 -28.36
N TYR A 503 46.41 6.27 -27.73
CA TYR A 503 46.23 5.98 -26.31
C TYR A 503 46.75 7.11 -25.42
N THR A 504 45.96 7.47 -24.41
CA THR A 504 46.36 8.39 -23.34
C THR A 504 46.25 7.68 -22.00
N GLU A 505 47.17 7.98 -21.07
CA GLU A 505 47.15 7.43 -19.71
C GLU A 505 45.78 7.63 -19.03
N GLY A 506 45.27 6.55 -18.40
CA GLY A 506 43.97 6.53 -17.75
C GLY A 506 42.78 6.24 -18.67
N ASP A 507 42.96 6.14 -19.99
CA ASP A 507 41.91 5.64 -20.88
C ASP A 507 41.68 4.12 -20.66
N ILE A 508 40.51 3.65 -21.09
CA ILE A 508 40.19 2.22 -21.17
C ILE A 508 40.58 1.74 -22.56
N LEU A 509 41.59 0.87 -22.61
CA LEU A 509 42.17 0.37 -23.86
C LEU A 509 41.29 -0.74 -24.45
N VAL A 510 40.80 -0.55 -25.68
CA VAL A 510 40.03 -1.58 -26.42
C VAL A 510 40.82 -2.02 -27.64
N VAL A 511 41.18 -3.30 -27.70
CA VAL A 511 41.97 -3.88 -28.79
C VAL A 511 41.48 -5.28 -29.16
N PRO A 512 41.66 -5.76 -30.41
CA PRO A 512 41.33 -7.14 -30.75
C PRO A 512 42.12 -8.17 -29.93
N PHE A 513 43.41 -7.93 -29.71
CA PHE A 513 44.33 -8.76 -28.92
C PHE A 513 45.44 -7.87 -28.32
N THR A 514 46.22 -8.41 -27.38
CA THR A 514 47.36 -7.68 -26.76
C THR A 514 48.69 -8.39 -27.01
N THR A 515 49.79 -7.63 -26.97
CA THR A 515 51.16 -8.15 -27.15
C THR A 515 52.11 -7.52 -26.13
N ASN A 516 53.34 -8.06 -26.05
CA ASN A 516 54.38 -7.54 -25.15
C ASN A 516 54.68 -6.04 -25.36
N ARG A 517 54.47 -5.52 -26.58
CA ARG A 517 54.71 -4.10 -26.90
C ARG A 517 53.67 -3.16 -26.30
N MET A 518 52.51 -3.67 -25.92
CA MET A 518 51.41 -2.89 -25.35
C MET A 518 51.44 -2.86 -23.82
N ILE A 519 52.39 -3.55 -23.16
CA ILE A 519 52.43 -3.69 -21.69
C ILE A 519 52.48 -2.34 -20.98
N ASP A 520 53.22 -1.36 -21.51
CA ASP A 520 53.32 -0.03 -20.91
C ASP A 520 52.00 0.73 -20.97
N ALA A 521 51.25 0.60 -22.07
CA ALA A 521 49.90 1.14 -22.19
C ALA A 521 48.94 0.41 -21.24
N MET A 522 48.98 -0.93 -21.19
CA MET A 522 48.14 -1.73 -20.28
C MET A 522 48.38 -1.40 -18.80
N ARG A 523 49.62 -1.08 -18.42
CA ARG A 523 49.99 -0.68 -17.05
C ARG A 523 49.38 0.66 -16.65
N THR A 524 49.29 1.59 -17.58
CA THR A 524 48.77 2.93 -17.33
C THR A 524 47.25 3.04 -17.60
N ALA A 525 46.66 2.03 -18.25
CA ALA A 525 45.25 2.02 -18.59
C ALA A 525 44.38 1.89 -17.34
N ALA A 526 43.18 2.47 -17.39
CA ALA A 526 42.18 2.27 -16.34
C ALA A 526 41.62 0.85 -16.37
N ALA A 527 41.38 0.31 -17.57
CA ALA A 527 41.03 -1.08 -17.82
C ALA A 527 41.42 -1.50 -19.25
N VAL A 528 41.45 -2.80 -19.52
CA VAL A 528 41.73 -3.37 -20.84
C VAL A 528 40.55 -4.24 -21.30
N ILE A 529 40.04 -4.00 -22.51
CA ILE A 529 38.98 -4.81 -23.13
C ILE A 529 39.55 -5.44 -24.39
N THR A 530 39.44 -6.77 -24.50
CA THR A 530 39.96 -7.52 -25.66
C THR A 530 38.96 -8.47 -26.29
N GLU A 531 38.97 -8.57 -27.61
CA GLU A 531 38.17 -9.56 -28.34
C GLU A 531 38.72 -10.99 -28.17
N GLU A 532 40.04 -11.13 -28.05
CA GLU A 532 40.70 -12.39 -27.73
C GLU A 532 40.23 -12.90 -26.37
N GLY A 533 39.77 -14.15 -26.35
CA GLY A 533 39.23 -14.80 -25.15
C GLY A 533 40.21 -15.74 -24.47
N GLY A 534 39.78 -16.25 -23.31
CA GLY A 534 40.49 -17.27 -22.54
C GLY A 534 41.21 -16.72 -21.32
N MET A 535 41.12 -17.45 -20.20
CA MET A 535 41.81 -17.12 -18.95
C MET A 535 43.34 -17.16 -19.07
N SER A 536 43.85 -17.87 -20.08
CA SER A 536 45.27 -17.97 -20.41
C SER A 536 45.70 -17.01 -21.53
N SER A 537 44.85 -16.06 -21.94
CA SER A 537 45.23 -15.07 -22.95
C SER A 537 46.33 -14.15 -22.42
N HIS A 538 47.06 -13.52 -23.34
CA HIS A 538 48.08 -12.54 -22.96
C HIS A 538 47.47 -11.40 -22.12
N ALA A 539 46.29 -10.91 -22.51
CA ALA A 539 45.57 -9.85 -21.79
C ALA A 539 45.20 -10.28 -20.37
N ALA A 540 44.62 -11.48 -20.21
CA ALA A 540 44.23 -12.01 -18.90
C ALA A 540 45.44 -12.16 -17.97
N SER A 541 46.53 -12.75 -18.47
CA SER A 541 47.74 -13.02 -17.69
C SER A 541 48.44 -11.73 -17.24
N VAL A 542 48.59 -10.78 -18.16
CA VAL A 542 49.27 -9.51 -17.89
C VAL A 542 48.42 -8.61 -16.98
N CYS A 543 47.12 -8.47 -17.24
CA CYS A 543 46.26 -7.63 -16.41
C CYS A 543 46.11 -8.19 -14.99
N LEU A 544 46.04 -9.52 -14.82
CA LEU A 544 46.05 -10.13 -13.50
C LEU A 544 47.37 -9.84 -12.74
N ALA A 545 48.51 -9.98 -13.40
CA ALA A 545 49.82 -9.68 -12.81
C ALA A 545 50.00 -8.19 -12.47
N LEU A 546 49.44 -7.30 -13.28
CA LEU A 546 49.45 -5.85 -13.06
C LEU A 546 48.36 -5.36 -12.11
N ASN A 547 47.49 -6.27 -11.62
CA ASN A 547 46.29 -5.94 -10.84
C ASN A 547 45.42 -4.88 -11.53
N LYS A 548 45.16 -5.07 -12.82
CA LYS A 548 44.34 -4.19 -13.65
C LYS A 548 43.02 -4.85 -14.03
N PRO A 549 41.90 -4.11 -14.01
CA PRO A 549 40.62 -4.61 -14.52
C PRO A 549 40.75 -4.96 -16.00
N ALA A 550 40.30 -6.14 -16.39
CA ALA A 550 40.23 -6.53 -17.80
C ALA A 550 39.00 -7.36 -18.12
N ILE A 551 38.46 -7.16 -19.32
CA ILE A 551 37.42 -8.03 -19.90
C ILE A 551 37.99 -8.63 -21.18
N VAL A 552 38.05 -9.96 -21.23
CA VAL A 552 38.54 -10.73 -22.37
C VAL A 552 37.39 -11.46 -23.07
N GLY A 553 37.58 -11.90 -24.31
CA GLY A 553 36.54 -12.59 -25.08
C GLY A 553 35.35 -11.70 -25.42
N ALA A 554 35.55 -10.39 -25.43
CA ALA A 554 34.52 -9.40 -25.67
C ALA A 554 34.33 -9.23 -27.19
N ILE A 555 33.60 -10.17 -27.81
CA ILE A 555 33.56 -10.34 -29.27
C ILE A 555 33.15 -9.04 -29.97
N SER A 556 33.91 -8.62 -30.99
CA SER A 556 33.67 -7.39 -31.77
C SER A 556 33.75 -6.07 -30.99
N ALA A 557 34.39 -6.06 -29.81
CA ALA A 557 34.63 -4.85 -29.02
C ALA A 557 35.14 -3.67 -29.85
N SER A 558 36.15 -3.88 -30.70
CA SER A 558 36.82 -2.84 -31.49
C SER A 558 35.97 -2.30 -32.65
N ARG A 559 34.82 -2.93 -32.92
CA ARG A 559 33.84 -2.54 -33.93
C ARG A 559 32.59 -1.90 -33.31
N MET A 560 32.10 -2.45 -32.19
CA MET A 560 30.88 -1.99 -31.54
C MET A 560 31.11 -0.75 -30.68
N LEU A 561 32.24 -0.69 -29.96
CA LEU A 561 32.57 0.42 -29.10
C LEU A 561 33.10 1.61 -29.91
N LYS A 562 32.69 2.83 -29.52
CA LYS A 562 33.14 4.06 -30.16
C LYS A 562 34.22 4.74 -29.33
N ASN A 563 35.30 5.15 -30.00
CA ASN A 563 36.39 5.92 -29.40
C ASN A 563 35.85 7.20 -28.74
N GLY A 564 36.36 7.55 -27.57
CA GLY A 564 35.97 8.77 -26.84
C GLY A 564 34.73 8.63 -25.94
N MET A 565 34.00 7.52 -26.01
CA MET A 565 32.84 7.26 -25.14
C MET A 565 33.31 6.99 -23.71
N TYR A 566 32.64 7.57 -22.72
CA TYR A 566 32.93 7.32 -21.31
C TYR A 566 32.15 6.09 -20.84
N VAL A 567 32.81 5.14 -20.20
CA VAL A 567 32.21 3.87 -19.80
C VAL A 567 32.64 3.43 -18.41
N SER A 568 31.85 2.54 -17.82
CA SER A 568 32.22 1.72 -16.67
C SER A 568 32.54 0.30 -17.14
N VAL A 569 33.60 -0.29 -16.59
CA VAL A 569 34.02 -1.67 -16.78
C VAL A 569 33.90 -2.38 -15.45
N ASP A 570 33.06 -3.42 -15.41
CA ASP A 570 32.87 -4.27 -14.23
C ASP A 570 33.38 -5.67 -14.54
N CYS A 571 34.53 -6.05 -13.94
CA CYS A 571 35.13 -7.36 -14.17
C CYS A 571 34.45 -8.47 -13.36
N GLU A 572 33.81 -8.15 -12.23
CA GLU A 572 33.07 -9.16 -11.46
C GLU A 572 31.85 -9.64 -12.26
N ARG A 573 31.18 -8.72 -12.95
CA ARG A 573 30.02 -9.02 -13.80
C ARG A 573 30.38 -9.29 -15.26
N GLY A 574 31.57 -8.90 -15.72
CA GLY A 574 32.05 -9.07 -17.09
C GLY A 574 31.38 -8.14 -18.11
N ILE A 575 31.07 -6.90 -17.71
CA ILE A 575 30.20 -6.00 -18.50
C ILE A 575 30.86 -4.62 -18.70
N VAL A 576 30.64 -4.05 -19.88
CA VAL A 576 30.96 -2.66 -20.23
C VAL A 576 29.67 -1.86 -20.38
N GLN A 577 29.53 -0.75 -19.67
CA GLN A 577 28.32 0.08 -19.69
C GLN A 577 28.62 1.52 -20.07
N ALA A 578 27.75 2.14 -20.87
CA ALA A 578 27.84 3.55 -21.18
C ALA A 578 27.62 4.41 -19.91
N MET A 579 28.43 5.44 -19.74
CA MET A 579 28.25 6.43 -18.68
C MET A 579 27.98 7.82 -19.27
N PRO A 580 27.17 8.67 -18.60
CA PRO A 580 27.11 10.09 -18.92
C PRO A 580 28.51 10.70 -18.80
N GLN A 581 28.92 11.53 -19.76
CA GLN A 581 30.12 12.35 -19.60
C GLN A 581 29.86 13.35 -18.47
N ALA A 582 30.76 13.39 -17.48
CA ALA A 582 30.71 14.32 -16.35
C ALA A 582 30.96 15.77 -16.78
#